data_AF-A0A1H9HL91-F1
#
_entry.id   AF-A0A1H9HL91-F1
#
_cell.length_a   1.000
_cell.length_b   1.000
_cell.length_c   1.000
_cell.angle_alpha   90.00
_cell.angle_beta   90.00
_cell.angle_gamma   90.00
#
_symmetry.space_group_name_H-M   'P 1'
#
loop_
_entity.id
_entity.type
_entity.pdbx_description
1 polymer ?
#
loop_
_entity_poly.entity_id
_entity_poly.type
_entity_poly.pdbx_seq_one_letter_code
_entity_poly.pdbx_strand_id
1 'polypeptide(L)'
;MLTDAGSVSGIRWLAERKAVVVCLRGSGWVEVEAIQQRLTSPLLLGLKLKLRGQQRSASVLIWRDSVTAEQFRKLQVLLRFAPPPVSASHS
;
A
#
# COMPACT_ATOMS: atom_id res chain seq x y z
N MET A 1 -16.40 2.70 -19.84
CA MET A 1 -15.06 2.37 -19.27
C MET A 1 -15.17 2.53 -17.76
N LEU A 2 -15.22 1.44 -16.99
CA LEU A 2 -15.29 1.51 -15.51
C LEU A 2 -13.93 1.97 -14.98
N THR A 3 -13.67 3.27 -14.98
CA THR A 3 -12.52 3.85 -14.29
C THR A 3 -12.97 4.24 -12.89
N ASP A 4 -12.78 3.33 -11.94
CA ASP A 4 -13.00 3.63 -10.52
C ASP A 4 -11.98 4.70 -10.10
N ALA A 5 -12.47 5.89 -9.74
CA ALA A 5 -11.65 6.99 -9.25
C ALA A 5 -10.92 6.65 -7.92
N GLY A 6 -11.33 5.56 -7.27
CA GLY A 6 -10.64 4.98 -6.12
C GLY A 6 -9.47 4.04 -6.47
N SER A 7 -9.22 3.76 -7.75
CA SER A 7 -8.18 2.80 -8.14
C SER A 7 -6.77 3.33 -7.86
N VAL A 8 -5.97 2.51 -7.20
CA VAL A 8 -4.56 2.81 -6.90
C VAL A 8 -3.73 2.55 -8.15
N SER A 9 -3.05 3.58 -8.66
CA SER A 9 -2.16 3.49 -9.82
C SER A 9 -0.67 3.52 -9.47
N GLY A 10 -0.33 3.74 -8.20
CA GLY A 10 1.06 3.76 -7.75
C GLY A 10 1.18 3.75 -6.23
N ILE A 11 2.34 3.30 -5.75
CA ILE A 11 2.72 3.30 -4.33
C ILE A 11 4.16 3.78 -4.21
N ARG A 12 4.45 4.57 -3.18
CA ARG A 12 5.80 5.07 -2.90
C ARG A 12 6.06 5.06 -1.40
N TRP A 13 7.28 4.66 -1.04
CA TRP A 13 7.81 4.78 0.31
C TRP A 13 8.63 6.08 0.42
N LEU A 14 8.29 6.94 1.38
CA LEU A 14 9.00 8.19 1.66
C LEU A 14 9.88 7.98 2.90
N ALA A 15 11.15 7.61 2.66
CA ALA A 15 12.09 7.25 3.73
C ALA A 15 12.28 8.37 4.76
N GLU A 16 12.45 9.61 4.31
CA GLU A 16 12.65 10.80 5.16
C GLU A 16 11.49 11.02 6.14
N ARG A 17 10.26 10.72 5.71
CA ARG A 17 9.04 10.92 6.49
C ARG A 17 8.54 9.65 7.17
N LYS A 18 9.24 8.52 6.97
CA LYS A 18 8.80 7.18 7.37
C LYS A 18 7.33 6.91 6.99
N ALA A 19 6.91 7.41 5.84
CA ALA A 19 5.52 7.40 5.40
C ALA A 19 5.34 6.62 4.09
N VAL A 20 4.14 6.10 3.88
CA VAL A 20 3.74 5.47 2.61
C VAL A 20 2.71 6.37 1.97
N VAL A 21 2.81 6.56 0.65
CA VAL A 21 1.81 7.28 -0.14
C VAL A 21 1.35 6.40 -1.30
N VAL A 22 0.07 6.53 -1.67
CA VAL A 22 -0.51 5.90 -2.85
C VAL A 22 -1.03 6.95 -3.80
N CYS A 23 -0.92 6.69 -5.10
CA CYS A 23 -1.52 7.53 -6.13
C CYS A 23 -2.90 6.96 -6.48
N LEU A 24 -3.95 7.72 -6.25
CA LEU A 24 -5.31 7.40 -6.67
C LEU A 24 -5.59 8.03 -8.03
N ARG A 25 -6.20 7.25 -8.93
CA ARG A 25 -6.59 7.73 -10.25
C ARG A 25 -7.65 8.82 -10.11
N GLY A 26 -7.29 10.07 -10.40
CA GLY A 26 -8.19 11.23 -10.35
C GLY A 26 -8.07 12.09 -9.08
N SER A 27 -7.34 11.62 -8.06
CA SER A 27 -7.16 12.36 -6.79
C SER A 27 -5.70 12.61 -6.42
N GLY A 28 -4.75 12.00 -7.15
CA GLY A 28 -3.32 12.21 -6.94
C GLY A 28 -2.77 11.43 -5.73
N TRP A 29 -1.69 11.94 -5.14
CA TRP A 29 -0.98 11.26 -4.05
C TRP A 29 -1.68 11.50 -2.70
N VAL A 30 -1.97 10.40 -2.00
CA VAL A 30 -2.60 10.39 -0.69
C VAL A 30 -1.72 9.61 0.28
N GLU A 31 -1.55 10.15 1.48
CA GLU A 31 -0.80 9.49 2.56
C GLU A 31 -1.58 8.29 3.12
N VAL A 32 -0.87 7.20 3.40
CA VAL A 32 -1.39 6.05 4.10
C VAL A 32 -1.29 6.33 5.60
N GLU A 33 -2.44 6.37 6.26
CA GLU A 33 -2.52 6.52 7.71
C GLU A 33 -2.10 5.24 8.43
N ALA A 34 -2.55 4.08 7.94
CA ALA A 34 -2.20 2.79 8.52
C ALA A 34 -2.23 1.68 7.47
N ILE A 35 -1.34 0.69 7.62
CA ILE A 35 -1.41 -0.57 6.88
C ILE A 35 -2.24 -1.53 7.73
N GLN A 36 -3.49 -1.75 7.37
CA GLN A 36 -4.43 -2.58 8.16
C GLN A 36 -4.14 -4.08 8.02
N GLN A 37 -3.74 -4.52 6.82
CA GLN A 37 -3.40 -5.92 6.54
C GLN A 37 -2.24 -5.99 5.57
N ARG A 38 -1.41 -7.04 5.73
CA ARG A 38 -0.26 -7.34 4.88
C ARG A 38 -0.27 -8.81 4.51
N LEU A 39 -0.06 -9.10 3.24
CA LEU A 39 0.21 -10.41 2.69
C LEU A 39 1.54 -10.36 1.95
N THR A 40 2.47 -11.23 2.34
CA THR A 40 3.79 -11.32 1.69
C THR A 40 3.99 -12.75 1.23
N SER A 41 4.07 -12.94 -0.08
CA SER A 41 4.36 -14.20 -0.75
C SER A 41 5.55 -14.00 -1.70
N PRO A 42 6.27 -15.08 -2.09
CA PRO A 42 7.31 -15.00 -3.11
C PRO A 42 6.85 -14.39 -4.44
N LEU A 43 5.55 -14.48 -4.76
CA LEU A 43 5.00 -14.03 -6.06
C LEU A 43 4.01 -12.86 -5.96
N LEU A 44 3.56 -12.52 -4.75
CA LEU A 44 2.50 -11.56 -4.53
C LEU A 44 2.73 -10.76 -3.25
N LEU A 45 2.50 -9.45 -3.33
CA LEU A 45 2.36 -8.57 -2.18
C LEU A 45 0.92 -8.04 -2.15
N GLY A 46 0.27 -8.16 -1.00
CA GLY A 46 -1.06 -7.63 -0.76
C GLY A 46 -1.07 -6.67 0.41
N LEU A 47 -1.71 -5.52 0.23
CA LEU A 47 -1.83 -4.49 1.26
C LEU A 47 -3.28 -4.00 1.35
N LYS A 48 -3.79 -3.93 2.57
CA LYS A 48 -5.00 -3.17 2.89
C LYS A 48 -4.59 -1.90 3.62
N LEU A 49 -4.91 -0.76 3.04
CA LEU A 49 -4.42 0.55 3.46
C LEU A 49 -5.58 1.41 3.94
N LYS A 50 -5.44 2.03 5.11
CA LYS A 50 -6.28 3.16 5.53
C LYS A 50 -5.64 4.42 4.98
N LEU A 51 -6.35 5.16 4.14
CA LEU A 51 -5.83 6.41 3.56
C LEU A 51 -6.22 7.59 4.45
N ARG A 52 -5.30 8.53 4.60
CA ARG A 52 -5.51 9.71 5.45
C ARG A 52 -6.68 10.53 4.91
N GLY A 53 -7.64 10.82 5.80
CA GLY A 53 -8.83 11.59 5.44
C GLY A 53 -9.88 10.82 4.61
N GLN A 54 -9.72 9.51 4.41
CA GLN A 54 -10.73 8.69 3.74
C GLN A 54 -11.36 7.67 4.70
N GLN A 55 -12.67 7.49 4.57
CA GLN A 55 -13.43 6.50 5.32
C GLN A 55 -13.23 5.07 4.80
N ARG A 56 -12.93 4.93 3.51
CA ARG A 56 -12.75 3.61 2.86
C ARG A 56 -11.28 3.24 2.81
N SER A 57 -11.01 1.95 2.99
CA SER A 57 -9.69 1.37 2.78
C SER A 57 -9.43 1.15 1.29
N ALA A 58 -8.16 1.24 0.90
CA ALA A 58 -7.70 0.85 -0.43
C ALA A 58 -6.96 -0.49 -0.36
N SER A 59 -7.21 -1.36 -1.34
CA SER A 59 -6.50 -2.62 -1.50
C SER A 59 -5.51 -2.52 -2.64
N VAL A 60 -4.26 -2.88 -2.39
CA VAL A 60 -3.18 -2.90 -3.38
C VAL A 60 -2.63 -4.31 -3.51
N LEU A 61 -2.63 -4.83 -4.73
CA LEU A 61 -2.02 -6.11 -5.08
C LEU A 61 -0.88 -5.84 -6.06
N ILE A 62 0.32 -6.30 -5.71
CA ILE A 62 1.51 -6.16 -6.54
C ILE A 62 1.99 -7.56 -6.86
N TRP A 63 1.80 -7.97 -8.10
CA TRP A 63 2.35 -9.22 -8.62
C TRP A 63 3.84 -9.06 -8.91
N ARG A 64 4.62 -10.13 -8.73
CA ARG A 64 6.07 -10.10 -8.96
C ARG A 64 6.45 -9.66 -10.38
N ASP A 65 5.64 -10.00 -11.37
CA ASP A 65 5.84 -9.69 -12.79
C ASP A 65 5.38 -8.28 -13.18
N SER A 66 4.59 -7.60 -12.34
CA SER A 66 4.15 -6.22 -12.56
C SER A 66 5.23 -5.16 -12.34
N VAL A 67 6.36 -5.56 -11.72
CA VAL A 67 7.49 -4.70 -11.40
C VAL A 67 8.81 -5.45 -11.68
N THR A 68 9.93 -4.74 -11.67
CA THR A 68 11.24 -5.41 -11.77
C THR A 68 11.51 -6.27 -10.54
N ALA A 69 12.30 -7.34 -10.70
CA ALA A 69 12.66 -8.23 -9.58
C ALA A 69 13.38 -7.50 -8.43
N GLU A 70 14.16 -6.46 -8.75
CA GLU A 70 14.80 -5.61 -7.74
C GLU A 70 13.77 -4.79 -6.95
N GLN A 71 12.84 -4.12 -7.63
CA GLN A 71 11.77 -3.37 -6.99
C GLN A 71 10.91 -4.28 -6.10
N PHE A 72 10.57 -5.48 -6.57
CA PHE A 72 9.80 -6.44 -5.78
C PHE A 72 10.53 -6.85 -4.50
N ARG A 73 11.83 -7.18 -4.58
CA ARG A 73 12.67 -7.48 -3.40
C ARG A 73 12.74 -6.30 -2.43
N LYS A 74 12.95 -5.08 -2.94
CA LYS A 74 12.96 -3.87 -2.12
C LYS A 74 11.62 -3.67 -1.41
N LEU A 75 10.50 -3.84 -2.11
CA LEU A 75 9.16 -3.75 -1.52
C LEU A 75 8.93 -4.81 -0.43
N GLN A 76 9.33 -6.07 -0.67
CA GLN A 76 9.26 -7.12 0.35
C GLN A 76 10.03 -6.74 1.62
N VAL A 77 11.22 -6.17 1.48
CA VAL A 77 12.04 -5.72 2.62
C VAL A 77 11.36 -4.55 3.34
N LEU A 78 10.94 -3.50 2.61
CA LEU A 78 10.27 -2.35 3.19
C LEU A 78 9.00 -2.74 3.96
N LEU A 79 8.22 -3.68 3.43
CA LEU A 79 7.02 -4.17 4.09
C LEU A 79 7.27 -4.93 5.39
N ARG A 80 8.45 -5.56 5.56
CA ARG A 80 8.84 -6.16 6.84
C ARG A 80 9.11 -5.10 7.91
N PHE A 81 9.64 -3.95 7.51
CA PHE A 81 9.94 -2.82 8.41
C PHE A 81 8.79 -1.82 8.55
N ALA A 82 7.72 -2.00 7.76
CA ALA A 82 6.52 -1.22 7.91
C ALA A 82 5.94 -1.42 9.32
N PRO A 83 5.41 -0.35 9.95
CA PRO A 83 4.79 -0.45 11.26
C PRO A 83 3.76 -1.60 11.28
N PRO A 84 3.65 -2.32 12.40
CA PRO A 84 2.73 -3.44 12.50
C PRO A 84 1.31 -2.96 12.18
N PRO A 85 0.48 -3.83 11.58
CA PRO A 85 -0.90 -3.47 11.37
C PRO A 85 -1.51 -3.05 12.69
N VAL A 86 -2.28 -1.96 12.66
CA VAL A 86 -3.06 -1.53 13.81
C VAL A 86 -4.07 -2.64 14.07
N SER A 87 -3.71 -3.59 14.93
CA SER A 87 -4.65 -4.55 15.47
C SER A 87 -5.76 -3.72 16.09
N ALA A 88 -6.99 -3.89 15.60
CA ALA A 88 -8.14 -3.37 16.30
C ALA A 88 -8.11 -4.02 17.70
N SER A 89 -7.74 -3.24 18.71
CA SER A 89 -8.04 -3.60 20.08
C SER A 89 -9.56 -3.72 20.14
N HIS A 90 -10.05 -4.96 20.20
CA HIS A 90 -11.41 -5.21 20.62
C HIS A 90 -11.51 -4.78 22.08
N SER A 91 -12.19 -3.67 22.32
CA SER A 91 -12.79 -3.34 23.62
C SER A 91 -14.08 -4.13 23.81
#